data_AF-A0A2P6SE92-F1
#
_entry.id   AF-A0A2P6SE92-F1
#
_cell.length_a   1.000
_cell.length_b   1.000
_cell.length_c   1.000
_cell.angle_alpha   90.00
_cell.angle_beta   90.00
_cell.angle_gamma   90.00
#
_symmetry.space_group_name_H-M   'P 1'
#
loop_
_entity.id
_entity.type
_entity.pdbx_description
1 polymer ?
#
loop_
_entity_poly.entity_id
_entity_poly.type
_entity_poly.pdbx_seq_one_letter_code
_entity_poly.pdbx_strand_id
1 'polypeptide(L)'
;MPYRVINWQVQFFGRQWDLMDLYWLAIILSCHCLCVLAPFQFTWGALWVAISLYFVSGMGVTISFHRNLAHRSFKVPKWLEYSLAYCAVLSLQGSPLEWVSTHRYHHQFTEKLRDPHSPNKGFWFSHVNWLFDYHSRFGSYDGQLMKNVGDLECQLYYRFLHFTYFFHSFLLGVALYVAGGLPFLVWGMGVRSAFLLNVTFSVNSICHTWGKQIWNTGDASKTTGEGWHNNHHAFEYSARQGLEWWQIDVSWYVIKFFQVLNLATDVKLPTEIQKRQKALATKLILEDKVI
;
A
#
# COMPACT_ATOMS: atom_id res chain seq x y z
N MET A 1 24.61 -24.39 -1.42
CA MET A 1 23.23 -24.64 -1.90
C MET A 1 23.17 -24.25 -3.37
N PRO A 2 22.68 -25.10 -4.28
CA PRO A 2 22.62 -24.74 -5.68
C PRO A 2 21.57 -23.64 -5.85
N TYR A 3 21.99 -22.53 -6.46
CA TYR A 3 21.11 -21.43 -6.83
C TYR A 3 19.97 -22.00 -7.68
N ARG A 4 18.75 -22.05 -7.14
CA ARG A 4 17.56 -22.19 -7.98
C ARG A 4 17.60 -21.01 -8.94
N VAL A 5 17.88 -21.28 -10.20
CA VAL A 5 17.67 -20.34 -11.29
C VAL A 5 16.18 -20.06 -11.30
N ILE A 6 15.78 -18.98 -10.62
CA ILE A 6 14.43 -18.46 -10.73
C ILE A 6 14.36 -17.91 -12.15
N ASN A 7 13.66 -18.62 -13.03
CA ASN A 7 13.39 -18.12 -14.37
C ASN A 7 12.63 -16.80 -14.22
N TRP A 8 13.32 -15.70 -14.52
CA TRP A 8 12.79 -14.34 -14.56
C TRP A 8 11.84 -14.17 -15.74
N GLN A 9 10.76 -14.96 -15.78
CA GLN A 9 9.67 -14.68 -16.70
C GLN A 9 8.77 -13.66 -16.03
N VAL A 10 9.16 -12.39 -16.23
CA VAL A 10 8.19 -11.30 -16.22
C VAL A 10 7.09 -11.71 -17.19
N GLN A 11 5.95 -12.18 -16.67
CA GLN A 11 4.81 -12.63 -17.49
C GLN A 11 4.19 -11.50 -18.33
N PHE A 12 4.74 -10.29 -18.30
CA PHE A 12 4.25 -9.13 -19.03
C PHE A 12 4.18 -9.36 -20.55
N PHE A 13 5.20 -10.02 -21.12
CA PHE A 13 5.25 -10.35 -22.53
C PHE A 13 4.76 -11.79 -22.77
N GLY A 14 3.79 -11.96 -23.67
CA GLY A 14 3.24 -13.28 -24.04
C GLY A 14 2.03 -13.76 -23.23
N ARG A 15 1.58 -13.02 -22.20
CA ARG A 15 0.30 -13.27 -21.52
C ARG A 15 -0.88 -12.61 -22.26
N GLN A 16 -2.08 -13.12 -22.02
CA GLN A 16 -3.32 -12.44 -22.42
C GLN A 16 -3.59 -11.27 -21.48
N TRP A 17 -3.93 -10.11 -22.06
CA TRP A 17 -4.30 -8.90 -21.34
C TRP A 17 -5.83 -8.80 -21.29
N ASP A 18 -6.36 -8.43 -20.13
CA ASP A 18 -7.78 -8.10 -20.00
C ASP A 18 -8.02 -6.57 -20.01
N LEU A 19 -9.30 -6.19 -19.97
CA LEU A 19 -9.69 -4.77 -19.96
C LEU A 19 -9.21 -4.02 -18.72
N MET A 20 -9.07 -4.70 -17.58
CA MET A 20 -8.60 -4.09 -16.34
C MET A 20 -7.08 -3.83 -16.39
N ASP A 21 -6.32 -4.71 -17.04
CA ASP A 21 -4.90 -4.49 -17.29
C ASP A 21 -4.68 -3.26 -18.18
N LEU A 22 -5.47 -3.12 -19.25
CA LEU A 22 -5.43 -1.94 -20.12
C LEU A 22 -5.86 -0.66 -19.39
N TYR A 23 -6.87 -0.76 -18.52
CA TYR A 23 -7.31 0.34 -17.65
C TYR A 23 -6.19 0.83 -16.74
N TRP A 24 -5.51 -0.08 -16.02
CA TRP A 24 -4.38 0.28 -15.16
C TRP A 24 -3.20 0.83 -15.95
N LEU A 25 -2.90 0.26 -17.12
CA LEU A 25 -1.88 0.78 -18.02
C LEU A 25 -2.20 2.22 -18.44
N ALA A 26 -3.45 2.51 -18.82
CA ALA A 26 -3.88 3.85 -19.20
C ALA A 26 -3.75 4.84 -18.03
N ILE A 27 -4.10 4.45 -16.79
CA ILE A 27 -3.91 5.30 -15.61
C ILE A 27 -2.43 5.64 -15.39
N ILE A 28 -1.57 4.62 -15.40
CA ILE A 28 -0.13 4.82 -15.19
C ILE A 28 0.46 5.71 -16.29
N LEU A 29 0.16 5.44 -17.56
CA LEU A 29 0.61 6.28 -18.67
C LEU A 29 0.10 7.71 -18.56
N SER A 30 -1.17 7.91 -18.22
CA SER A 30 -1.76 9.25 -18.03
C SER A 30 -1.03 10.03 -16.94
N CYS A 31 -0.72 9.40 -15.80
CA CYS A 31 0.04 10.04 -14.72
C CYS A 31 1.44 10.47 -15.20
N HIS A 32 2.13 9.63 -15.97
CA HIS A 32 3.46 9.95 -16.50
C HIS A 32 3.41 11.03 -17.58
N CYS A 33 2.41 11.02 -18.47
CA CYS A 33 2.19 12.09 -19.44
C CYS A 33 1.99 13.45 -18.75
N LEU A 34 1.20 13.49 -17.67
CA LEU A 34 1.06 14.69 -16.85
C LEU A 34 2.40 15.11 -16.21
N CYS A 35 3.20 14.16 -15.72
CA CYS A 35 4.52 14.46 -15.15
C CYS A 35 5.47 15.12 -16.16
N VAL A 36 5.42 14.73 -17.44
CA VAL A 36 6.22 15.36 -18.52
C VAL A 36 5.88 16.86 -18.65
N LEU A 37 4.63 17.26 -18.37
CA LEU A 37 4.21 18.66 -18.41
C LEU A 37 4.60 19.45 -17.16
N ALA A 38 5.04 18.80 -16.08
CA ALA A 38 5.26 19.44 -14.78
C ALA A 38 6.21 20.65 -14.79
N PRO A 39 7.35 20.64 -15.52
CA PRO A 39 8.24 21.81 -15.59
C PRO A 39 7.57 23.06 -16.19
N PHE A 40 6.63 22.86 -17.12
CA PHE A 40 5.92 23.94 -17.80
C PHE A 40 4.66 24.41 -17.07
N GLN A 41 4.25 23.67 -16.04
CA GLN A 41 2.99 23.87 -15.33
C GLN A 41 3.24 24.10 -13.82
N PHE A 42 4.45 24.51 -13.44
CA PHE A 42 4.79 24.77 -12.05
C PHE A 42 4.19 26.08 -11.55
N THR A 43 3.52 26.00 -10.40
CA THR A 43 3.22 27.15 -9.55
C THR A 43 3.36 26.73 -8.09
N TRP A 44 3.61 27.68 -7.19
CA TRP A 44 3.63 27.40 -5.75
C TRP A 44 2.31 26.83 -5.25
N GLY A 45 1.17 27.31 -5.78
CA GLY A 45 -0.15 26.78 -5.43
C GLY A 45 -0.32 25.31 -5.84
N ALA A 46 0.09 24.97 -7.06
CA ALA A 46 0.03 23.59 -7.56
C ALA A 46 0.93 22.64 -6.74
N LEU A 47 2.13 23.10 -6.36
CA LEU A 47 3.03 22.36 -5.48
C LEU A 47 2.39 22.09 -4.10
N TRP A 48 1.83 23.11 -3.46
CA TRP A 48 1.21 22.94 -2.14
C TRP A 48 -0.03 22.06 -2.17
N VAL A 49 -0.82 22.13 -3.24
CA VAL A 49 -1.94 21.21 -3.47
C VAL A 49 -1.45 19.77 -3.62
N ALA A 50 -0.38 19.55 -4.40
CA ALA A 50 0.23 18.24 -4.54
C ALA A 50 0.75 17.69 -3.20
N ILE A 51 1.48 18.50 -2.41
CA ILE A 51 1.97 18.11 -1.09
C ILE A 51 0.80 17.79 -0.15
N SER A 52 -0.23 18.64 -0.11
CA SER A 52 -1.40 18.43 0.75
C SER A 52 -2.14 17.13 0.39
N LEU A 53 -2.39 16.91 -0.90
CA LEU A 53 -3.04 15.69 -1.38
C LEU A 53 -2.16 14.45 -1.18
N TYR A 54 -0.83 14.58 -1.26
CA TYR A 54 0.10 13.50 -0.93
C TYR A 54 -0.09 13.04 0.52
N PHE A 55 -0.13 13.97 1.47
CA PHE A 55 -0.37 13.61 2.88
C PHE A 55 -1.78 13.07 3.11
N VAL A 56 -2.82 13.70 2.54
CA VAL A 56 -4.21 13.24 2.72
C VAL A 56 -4.39 11.82 2.19
N SER A 57 -3.95 11.56 0.95
CA SER A 57 -4.14 10.24 0.33
C SER A 57 -3.17 9.20 0.86
N GLY A 58 -1.90 9.57 1.12
CA GLY A 58 -0.91 8.68 1.73
C GLY A 58 -1.29 8.26 3.14
N MET A 59 -1.72 9.19 4.00
CA MET A 59 -2.21 8.87 5.35
C MET A 59 -3.51 8.07 5.30
N GLY A 60 -4.36 8.32 4.31
CA GLY A 60 -5.51 7.46 4.02
C GLY A 60 -5.08 6.01 3.81
N VAL A 61 -4.08 5.76 2.96
CA VAL A 61 -3.58 4.39 2.70
C VAL A 61 -2.98 3.77 3.97
N THR A 62 -2.07 4.46 4.65
CA THR A 62 -1.34 3.89 5.79
C THR A 62 -2.22 3.71 7.04
N ILE A 63 -3.13 4.63 7.33
CA ILE A 63 -4.01 4.55 8.50
C ILE A 63 -5.23 3.69 8.17
N SER A 64 -5.90 3.93 7.04
CA SER A 64 -7.13 3.23 6.69
C SER A 64 -6.86 1.88 6.04
N PHE A 65 -6.42 1.87 4.78
CA PHE A 65 -6.33 0.62 4.01
C PHE A 65 -5.41 -0.39 4.69
N HIS A 66 -4.27 0.06 5.19
CA HIS A 66 -3.27 -0.79 5.83
C HIS A 66 -3.64 -1.16 7.27
N ARG A 67 -3.55 -0.22 8.22
CA ARG A 67 -3.65 -0.53 9.66
C ARG A 67 -5.08 -0.81 10.12
N ASN A 68 -6.06 -0.03 9.66
CA ASN A 68 -7.44 -0.20 10.09
C ASN A 68 -8.17 -1.33 9.37
N LEU A 69 -8.20 -1.33 8.03
CA LEU A 69 -9.01 -2.27 7.25
C LEU A 69 -8.31 -3.62 7.03
N ALA A 70 -7.04 -3.63 6.62
CA ALA A 70 -6.34 -4.88 6.37
C ALA A 70 -5.95 -5.60 7.65
N HIS A 71 -5.31 -4.90 8.60
CA HIS A 71 -4.78 -5.50 9.83
C HIS A 71 -5.66 -5.40 11.07
N ARG A 72 -6.72 -4.56 11.03
CA ARG A 72 -7.62 -4.35 12.18
C ARG A 72 -6.85 -4.02 13.45
N SER A 73 -5.85 -3.15 13.33
CA SER A 73 -4.93 -2.77 14.40
C SER A 73 -5.56 -1.86 15.44
N PHE A 74 -6.69 -1.23 15.11
CA PHE A 74 -7.49 -0.38 15.99
C PHE A 74 -8.91 -0.23 15.41
N LYS A 75 -9.85 0.27 16.21
CA LYS A 75 -11.21 0.60 15.80
C LYS A 75 -11.46 2.10 15.89
N VAL A 76 -12.29 2.63 15.01
CA VAL A 76 -12.79 4.01 15.04
C VAL A 76 -14.29 4.04 14.72
N PRO A 77 -15.03 5.11 15.07
CA PRO A 77 -16.40 5.30 14.61
C PRO A 77 -16.50 5.23 13.08
N LYS A 78 -17.62 4.71 12.57
CA LYS A 78 -17.81 4.46 11.13
C LYS A 78 -17.67 5.71 10.25
N TRP A 79 -18.09 6.88 10.73
CA TRP A 79 -17.91 8.12 9.98
C TRP A 79 -16.42 8.44 9.75
N LEU A 80 -15.56 8.19 10.74
CA LEU A 80 -14.12 8.40 10.65
C LEU A 80 -13.46 7.31 9.82
N GLU A 81 -13.87 6.05 10.03
CA GLU A 81 -13.43 4.90 9.22
C GLU A 81 -13.65 5.14 7.72
N TYR A 82 -14.87 5.56 7.36
CA TYR A 82 -15.24 5.82 5.98
C TYR A 82 -14.54 7.05 5.42
N SER A 83 -14.38 8.11 6.22
CA SER A 83 -13.64 9.31 5.79
C SER A 83 -12.18 9.01 5.47
N LEU A 84 -11.50 8.25 6.34
CA LEU A 84 -10.10 7.84 6.12
C LEU A 84 -9.97 6.91 4.91
N ALA A 85 -10.93 5.99 4.72
CA ALA A 85 -10.97 5.12 3.55
C ALA A 85 -11.20 5.91 2.26
N TYR A 86 -12.02 6.96 2.28
CA TYR A 86 -12.22 7.83 1.13
C TYR A 86 -10.94 8.59 0.77
N CYS A 87 -10.20 9.11 1.76
CA CYS A 87 -8.90 9.73 1.52
C CYS A 87 -7.95 8.75 0.79
N ALA A 88 -7.96 7.47 1.19
CA ALA A 88 -7.16 6.42 0.57
C ALA A 88 -7.59 6.14 -0.89
N VAL A 89 -8.88 6.19 -1.22
CA VAL A 89 -9.38 6.04 -2.60
C VAL A 89 -8.75 7.08 -3.54
N LEU A 90 -8.44 8.28 -3.05
CA LEU A 90 -7.82 9.35 -3.85
C LEU A 90 -6.33 9.11 -4.17
N SER A 91 -5.74 7.99 -3.73
CA SER A 91 -4.32 7.65 -3.91
C SER A 91 -3.97 7.00 -5.26
N LEU A 92 -4.97 6.62 -6.06
CA LEU A 92 -4.83 5.82 -7.28
C LEU A 92 -4.28 4.39 -7.05
N GLN A 93 -4.46 3.80 -5.87
CA GLN A 93 -3.96 2.45 -5.54
C GLN A 93 -5.02 1.33 -5.60
N GLY A 94 -6.21 1.62 -6.12
CA GLY A 94 -7.32 0.68 -6.20
C GLY A 94 -8.37 0.97 -5.14
N SER A 95 -9.51 0.29 -5.28
CA SER A 95 -10.61 0.36 -4.34
C SER A 95 -10.24 -0.27 -2.97
N PRO A 96 -11.00 0.01 -1.91
CA PRO A 96 -10.74 -0.59 -0.59
C PRO A 96 -10.74 -2.12 -0.62
N LEU A 97 -11.61 -2.73 -1.43
CA LEU A 97 -11.69 -4.19 -1.58
C LEU A 97 -10.42 -4.75 -2.26
N GLU A 98 -10.02 -4.17 -3.39
CA GLU A 98 -8.83 -4.60 -4.14
C GLU A 98 -7.55 -4.45 -3.35
N TRP A 99 -7.36 -3.29 -2.71
CA TRP A 99 -6.14 -2.99 -1.96
C TRP A 99 -6.02 -3.90 -0.75
N VAL A 100 -7.07 -4.02 0.06
CA VAL A 100 -7.07 -4.87 1.26
C VAL A 100 -6.95 -6.34 0.89
N SER A 101 -7.61 -6.79 -0.19
CA SER A 101 -7.49 -8.17 -0.67
C SER A 101 -6.06 -8.51 -1.07
N THR A 102 -5.44 -7.63 -1.87
CA THR A 102 -4.04 -7.76 -2.31
C THR A 102 -3.12 -7.85 -1.10
N HIS A 103 -3.26 -6.91 -0.15
CA HIS A 103 -2.39 -6.82 1.02
C HIS A 103 -2.54 -8.02 1.96
N ARG A 104 -3.77 -8.50 2.18
CA ARG A 104 -4.02 -9.72 2.98
C ARG A 104 -3.42 -10.96 2.32
N TYR A 105 -3.52 -11.08 0.99
CA TYR A 105 -2.88 -12.16 0.24
C TYR A 105 -1.35 -12.09 0.31
N HIS A 106 -0.78 -10.89 0.22
CA HIS A 106 0.66 -10.68 0.42
C HIS A 106 1.09 -11.23 1.78
N HIS A 107 0.50 -10.78 2.88
CA HIS A 107 0.85 -11.27 4.21
C HIS A 107 0.70 -12.80 4.37
N GLN A 108 -0.43 -13.35 3.90
CA GLN A 108 -0.71 -14.78 4.01
C GLN A 108 0.26 -15.65 3.20
N PHE A 109 0.72 -15.15 2.06
CA PHE A 109 1.52 -15.90 1.10
C PHE A 109 2.89 -15.27 0.81
N THR A 110 3.40 -14.41 1.69
CA THR A 110 4.64 -13.63 1.48
C THR A 110 5.72 -14.49 0.83
N GLU A 111 6.22 -14.03 -0.32
CA GLU A 111 7.29 -14.70 -1.10
C GLU A 111 6.94 -16.08 -1.69
N LYS A 112 5.67 -16.51 -1.62
CA LYS A 112 5.15 -17.72 -2.25
C LYS A 112 4.40 -17.37 -3.53
N LEU A 113 4.01 -18.40 -4.28
CA LEU A 113 3.35 -18.25 -5.60
C LEU A 113 2.11 -17.35 -5.60
N ARG A 114 1.34 -17.37 -4.50
CA ARG A 114 0.09 -16.59 -4.33
C ARG A 114 0.30 -15.18 -3.78
N ASP A 115 1.54 -14.75 -3.54
CA ASP A 115 1.84 -13.36 -3.22
C ASP A 115 1.67 -12.49 -4.48
N PRO A 116 0.73 -11.53 -4.48
CA PRO A 116 0.40 -10.72 -5.66
C PRO A 116 1.60 -9.98 -6.24
N HIS A 117 2.50 -9.50 -5.38
CA HIS A 117 3.64 -8.67 -5.75
C HIS A 117 4.95 -9.25 -5.21
N SER A 118 5.07 -10.57 -5.29
CA SER A 118 6.24 -11.29 -4.80
C SER A 118 7.56 -10.77 -5.40
N PRO A 119 8.56 -10.40 -4.57
CA PRO A 119 9.89 -10.00 -5.04
C PRO A 119 10.61 -11.14 -5.77
N ASN A 120 10.25 -12.40 -5.48
CA ASN A 120 10.77 -13.58 -6.16
C ASN A 120 10.42 -13.61 -7.66
N LYS A 121 9.44 -12.84 -8.12
CA LYS A 121 9.10 -12.70 -9.55
C LYS A 121 9.91 -11.62 -10.27
N GLY A 122 10.72 -10.83 -9.56
CA GLY A 122 11.43 -9.68 -10.13
C GLY A 122 11.31 -8.41 -9.30
N PHE A 123 12.38 -7.62 -9.27
CA PHE A 123 12.33 -6.27 -8.71
C PHE A 123 11.26 -5.41 -9.42
N TRP A 124 11.29 -5.34 -10.75
CA TRP A 124 10.30 -4.58 -11.53
C TRP A 124 8.90 -5.18 -11.44
N PHE A 125 8.80 -6.50 -11.24
CA PHE A 125 7.51 -7.14 -11.01
C PHE A 125 6.89 -6.68 -9.69
N SER A 126 7.61 -6.82 -8.58
CA SER A 126 7.16 -6.38 -7.25
C SER A 126 6.97 -4.88 -7.14
N HIS A 127 7.70 -4.08 -7.93
CA HIS A 127 7.54 -2.64 -7.94
C HIS A 127 6.26 -2.23 -8.70
N VAL A 128 6.12 -2.55 -9.99
CA VAL A 128 5.01 -2.01 -10.79
C VAL A 128 4.28 -3.05 -11.62
N ASN A 129 4.93 -4.09 -12.14
CA ASN A 129 4.27 -4.94 -13.13
C ASN A 129 3.13 -5.80 -12.54
N TRP A 130 3.17 -6.11 -11.24
CA TRP A 130 2.10 -6.80 -10.53
C TRP A 130 0.74 -6.10 -10.67
N LEU A 131 0.74 -4.77 -10.83
CA LEU A 131 -0.46 -3.97 -11.02
C LEU A 131 -1.20 -4.34 -12.30
N PHE A 132 -0.45 -4.71 -13.35
CA PHE A 132 -1.01 -5.05 -14.65
C PHE A 132 -1.40 -6.52 -14.77
N ASP A 133 -1.39 -7.30 -13.69
CA ASP A 133 -1.84 -8.69 -13.69
C ASP A 133 -3.15 -8.80 -12.89
N TYR A 134 -4.22 -8.18 -13.38
CA TYR A 134 -5.50 -8.14 -12.68
C TYR A 134 -6.09 -9.54 -12.50
N HIS A 135 -6.10 -10.33 -13.57
CA HIS A 135 -6.66 -11.67 -13.56
C HIS A 135 -5.99 -12.60 -12.54
N SER A 136 -4.66 -12.56 -12.40
CA SER A 136 -3.97 -13.38 -11.38
C SER A 136 -4.34 -12.95 -9.94
N ARG A 137 -4.58 -11.66 -9.72
CA ARG A 137 -4.89 -11.11 -8.39
C ARG A 137 -6.33 -11.36 -7.97
N PHE A 138 -7.28 -11.22 -8.90
CA PHE A 138 -8.70 -11.17 -8.57
C PHE A 138 -9.58 -12.12 -9.39
N GLY A 139 -9.04 -12.77 -10.42
CA GLY A 139 -9.83 -13.55 -11.37
C GLY A 139 -10.48 -12.69 -12.45
N SER A 140 -11.55 -13.18 -13.07
CA SER A 140 -12.34 -12.42 -14.04
C SER A 140 -13.06 -11.24 -13.37
N TYR A 141 -13.16 -10.10 -14.05
CA TYR A 141 -14.05 -9.01 -13.67
C TYR A 141 -15.51 -9.38 -14.00
N ASP A 142 -16.03 -10.44 -13.40
CA ASP A 142 -17.39 -10.96 -13.61
C ASP A 142 -18.38 -10.50 -12.52
N GLY A 143 -17.93 -9.60 -11.64
CA GLY A 143 -18.71 -9.11 -10.50
C GLY A 143 -18.61 -9.99 -9.25
N GLN A 144 -17.88 -11.11 -9.27
CA GLN A 144 -17.52 -11.81 -8.03
C GLN A 144 -16.48 -11.00 -7.26
N LEU A 145 -16.83 -10.67 -6.02
CA LEU A 145 -15.94 -9.96 -5.10
C LEU A 145 -14.91 -10.92 -4.47
N MET A 146 -13.82 -10.39 -3.93
CA MET A 146 -12.66 -11.18 -3.53
C MET A 146 -12.87 -11.99 -2.23
N LYS A 147 -12.50 -13.28 -2.27
CA LYS A 147 -12.79 -14.24 -1.19
C LYS A 147 -12.24 -13.90 0.20
N ASN A 148 -11.24 -13.03 0.32
CA ASN A 148 -10.58 -12.69 1.58
C ASN A 148 -10.97 -11.31 2.16
N VAL A 149 -12.01 -10.65 1.62
CA VAL A 149 -12.50 -9.34 2.09
C VAL A 149 -14.01 -9.29 2.36
N GLY A 150 -14.63 -10.43 2.66
CA GLY A 150 -16.07 -10.52 2.96
C GLY A 150 -16.55 -9.54 4.06
N ASP A 151 -15.70 -9.20 5.02
CA ASP A 151 -15.98 -8.19 6.05
C ASP A 151 -16.17 -6.77 5.51
N LEU A 152 -15.50 -6.43 4.42
CA LEU A 152 -15.67 -5.16 3.70
C LEU A 152 -16.85 -5.25 2.73
N GLU A 153 -17.00 -6.38 2.04
CA GLU A 153 -18.08 -6.62 1.07
C GLU A 153 -19.47 -6.55 1.67
N CYS A 154 -19.64 -7.00 2.92
CA CYS A 154 -20.90 -6.88 3.65
C CYS A 154 -21.33 -5.42 3.88
N GLN A 155 -20.44 -4.44 3.69
CA GLN A 155 -20.74 -3.03 3.90
C GLN A 155 -21.04 -2.33 2.57
N LEU A 156 -22.22 -1.72 2.45
CA LEU A 156 -22.67 -1.03 1.24
C LEU A 156 -21.69 0.07 0.81
N TYR A 157 -21.09 0.77 1.77
CA TYR A 157 -20.14 1.84 1.52
C TYR A 157 -18.91 1.38 0.71
N TYR A 158 -18.30 0.25 1.07
CA TYR A 158 -17.11 -0.23 0.36
C TYR A 158 -17.43 -0.82 -1.00
N ARG A 159 -18.61 -1.44 -1.16
CA ARG A 159 -19.11 -1.85 -2.48
C ARG A 159 -19.35 -0.65 -3.38
N PHE A 160 -19.96 0.41 -2.85
CA PHE A 160 -20.13 1.68 -3.56
C PHE A 160 -18.78 2.20 -4.04
N LEU A 161 -17.81 2.39 -3.15
CA LEU A 161 -16.46 2.85 -3.52
C LEU A 161 -15.76 1.96 -4.55
N HIS A 162 -15.98 0.64 -4.51
CA HIS A 162 -15.42 -0.29 -5.50
C HIS A 162 -16.01 -0.04 -6.89
N PHE A 163 -17.34 -0.01 -7.03
CA PHE A 163 -17.99 0.17 -8.32
C PHE A 163 -17.91 1.62 -8.85
N THR A 164 -17.70 2.61 -7.98
CA THR A 164 -17.53 4.02 -8.38
C THR A 164 -16.09 4.51 -8.33
N TYR A 165 -15.11 3.62 -8.16
CA TYR A 165 -13.70 3.96 -7.96
C TYR A 165 -13.16 4.94 -9.02
N PHE A 166 -13.40 4.64 -10.30
CA PHE A 166 -12.98 5.48 -11.41
C PHE A 166 -13.54 6.90 -11.29
N PHE A 167 -14.82 7.04 -10.95
CA PHE A 167 -15.48 8.34 -10.85
C PHE A 167 -14.89 9.22 -9.76
N HIS A 168 -14.45 8.65 -8.63
CA HIS A 168 -13.82 9.45 -7.57
C HIS A 168 -12.49 10.07 -8.02
N SER A 169 -11.69 9.30 -8.75
CA SER A 169 -10.41 9.78 -9.31
C SER A 169 -10.63 10.82 -10.42
N PHE A 170 -11.62 10.57 -11.29
CA PHE A 170 -12.01 11.50 -12.34
C PHE A 170 -12.53 12.83 -11.77
N LEU A 171 -13.45 12.77 -10.79
CA LEU A 171 -14.00 13.95 -10.15
C LEU A 171 -12.94 14.77 -9.42
N LEU A 172 -11.94 14.12 -8.80
CA LEU A 172 -10.81 14.84 -8.22
C LEU A 172 -10.01 15.59 -9.30
N GLY A 173 -9.75 14.96 -10.45
CA GLY A 173 -9.09 15.61 -11.58
C GLY A 173 -9.87 16.82 -12.11
N VAL A 174 -11.19 16.67 -12.29
CA VAL A 174 -12.07 17.78 -12.69
C VAL A 174 -12.05 18.90 -11.67
N ALA A 175 -12.18 18.58 -10.37
CA ALA A 175 -12.16 19.57 -9.30
C ALA A 175 -10.84 20.35 -9.26
N LEU A 176 -9.70 19.67 -9.46
CA LEU A 176 -8.39 20.30 -9.54
C LEU A 176 -8.27 21.22 -10.75
N TYR A 177 -8.74 20.78 -11.92
CA TYR A 177 -8.72 21.59 -13.13
C TYR A 177 -9.61 22.83 -12.99
N VAL A 178 -10.80 22.70 -12.40
CA VAL A 178 -11.70 23.85 -12.14
C VAL A 178 -11.08 24.81 -11.13
N ALA A 179 -10.40 24.30 -10.09
CA ALA A 179 -9.83 25.13 -9.03
C ALA A 179 -8.56 25.91 -9.44
N GLY A 180 -7.70 25.33 -10.28
CA GLY A 180 -6.41 25.94 -10.61
C GLY A 180 -5.85 25.56 -11.97
N GLY A 181 -6.71 25.12 -12.88
CA GLY A 181 -6.37 24.81 -14.27
C GLY A 181 -5.40 23.65 -14.43
N LEU A 182 -4.68 23.68 -15.54
CA LEU A 182 -3.71 22.65 -15.89
C LEU A 182 -2.57 22.49 -14.86
N PRO A 183 -2.05 23.55 -14.19
CA PRO A 183 -1.08 23.41 -13.11
C PRO A 183 -1.54 22.48 -11.98
N PHE A 184 -2.77 22.66 -11.49
CA PHE A 184 -3.30 21.88 -10.38
C PHE A 184 -3.59 20.44 -10.80
N LEU A 185 -4.06 20.23 -12.04
CA LEU A 185 -4.26 18.89 -12.59
C LEU A 185 -2.92 18.15 -12.75
N VAL A 186 -1.91 18.80 -13.34
CA VAL A 186 -0.59 18.21 -13.59
C VAL A 186 0.12 17.84 -12.28
N TRP A 187 0.17 18.76 -11.32
CA TRP A 187 0.84 18.50 -10.05
C TRP A 187 0.00 17.61 -9.12
N GLY A 188 -1.30 17.83 -9.07
CA GLY A 188 -2.22 17.12 -8.17
C GLY A 188 -2.58 15.70 -8.62
N MET A 189 -2.71 15.43 -9.92
CA MET A 189 -3.00 14.09 -10.46
C MET A 189 -1.79 13.41 -11.08
N GLY A 190 -0.87 14.15 -11.71
CA GLY A 190 0.36 13.59 -12.30
C GLY A 190 1.45 13.38 -11.27
N VAL A 191 2.14 14.48 -10.89
CA VAL A 191 3.35 14.44 -10.06
C VAL A 191 3.08 13.77 -8.71
N ARG A 192 2.05 14.23 -7.99
CA ARG A 192 1.67 13.68 -6.67
C ARG A 192 1.39 12.19 -6.72
N SER A 193 0.62 11.74 -7.71
CA SER A 193 0.23 10.32 -7.80
C SER A 193 1.40 9.45 -8.21
N ALA A 194 2.19 9.87 -9.21
CA ALA A 194 3.39 9.14 -9.62
C ALA A 194 4.38 8.99 -8.47
N PHE A 195 4.60 10.06 -7.70
CA PHE A 195 5.48 10.02 -6.53
C PHE A 195 4.92 9.09 -5.44
N LEU A 196 3.64 9.25 -5.07
CA LEU A 196 2.99 8.41 -4.05
C LEU A 196 2.97 6.92 -4.41
N LEU A 197 2.69 6.59 -5.67
CA LEU A 197 2.73 5.22 -6.18
C LEU A 197 4.13 4.64 -6.05
N ASN A 198 5.18 5.36 -6.47
CA ASN A 198 6.56 4.89 -6.35
C ASN A 198 6.97 4.68 -4.87
N VAL A 199 6.61 5.61 -3.98
CA VAL A 199 6.87 5.46 -2.53
C VAL A 199 6.17 4.21 -2.00
N THR A 200 4.89 4.01 -2.32
CA THR A 200 4.13 2.85 -1.83
C THR A 200 4.67 1.54 -2.41
N PHE A 201 4.90 1.49 -3.71
CA PHE A 201 5.40 0.32 -4.42
C PHE A 201 6.85 -0.02 -4.05
N SER A 202 7.63 0.95 -3.56
CA SER A 202 8.95 0.67 -3.00
C SER A 202 8.89 -0.20 -1.74
N VAL A 203 7.77 -0.20 -1.01
CA VAL A 203 7.57 -1.12 0.13
C VAL A 203 7.56 -2.57 -0.36
N ASN A 204 6.91 -2.84 -1.48
CA ASN A 204 6.85 -4.18 -2.06
C ASN A 204 8.21 -4.62 -2.64
N SER A 205 8.95 -3.70 -3.27
CA SER A 205 10.19 -4.04 -3.98
C SER A 205 11.45 -3.75 -3.18
N ILE A 206 11.67 -2.51 -2.77
CA ILE A 206 12.87 -2.08 -2.04
C ILE A 206 12.90 -2.71 -0.65
N CYS A 207 11.79 -2.63 0.11
CA CYS A 207 11.75 -3.17 1.48
C CYS A 207 11.72 -4.70 1.55
N HIS A 208 11.64 -5.43 0.44
CA HIS A 208 11.89 -6.87 0.40
C HIS A 208 13.25 -7.25 -0.20
N THR A 209 13.99 -6.28 -0.76
CA THR A 209 15.25 -6.56 -1.46
C THR A 209 16.45 -5.98 -0.72
N TRP A 210 16.35 -4.75 -0.20
CA TRP A 210 17.43 -4.05 0.49
C TRP A 210 17.02 -3.56 1.88
N GLY A 211 17.99 -3.29 2.74
CA GLY A 211 17.78 -2.81 4.10
C GLY A 211 18.19 -3.80 5.18
N LYS A 212 17.77 -3.52 6.42
CA LYS A 212 18.10 -4.33 7.60
C LYS A 212 16.93 -5.21 8.00
N GLN A 213 17.20 -6.49 8.23
CA GLN A 213 16.25 -7.44 8.82
C GLN A 213 16.59 -7.59 10.31
N ILE A 214 15.79 -6.95 11.17
CA ILE A 214 15.98 -6.91 12.63
C ILE A 214 15.31 -8.13 13.28
N TRP A 215 14.16 -8.52 12.74
CA TRP A 215 13.34 -9.64 13.18
C TRP A 215 13.38 -10.75 12.15
N ASN A 216 13.57 -11.98 12.62
CA ASN A 216 13.33 -13.14 11.79
C ASN A 216 11.82 -13.38 11.64
N THR A 217 11.31 -13.02 10.47
CA THR A 217 9.92 -13.10 10.05
C THR A 217 9.64 -14.36 9.22
N GLY A 218 10.67 -15.08 8.79
CA GLY A 218 10.53 -16.18 7.82
C GLY A 218 10.33 -15.73 6.37
N ASP A 219 10.44 -14.42 6.11
CA ASP A 219 10.42 -13.79 4.78
C ASP A 219 11.65 -12.85 4.62
N ALA A 220 11.78 -12.20 3.46
CA ALA A 220 12.85 -11.25 3.15
C ALA A 220 12.47 -9.79 3.45
N SER A 221 11.44 -9.53 4.27
CA SER A 221 11.10 -8.16 4.69
C SER A 221 12.26 -7.49 5.41
N LYS A 222 12.51 -6.23 5.07
CA LYS A 222 13.62 -5.39 5.53
C LYS A 222 13.12 -4.00 5.82
N THR A 223 13.75 -3.36 6.80
CA THR A 223 13.54 -1.95 7.09
C THR A 223 14.54 -1.10 6.31
N THR A 224 14.04 -0.12 5.56
CA THR A 224 14.81 0.89 4.84
C THR A 224 14.39 2.30 5.29
N GLY A 225 15.35 3.07 5.81
CA GLY A 225 15.05 4.41 6.36
C GLY A 225 13.92 4.36 7.39
N GLU A 226 12.84 5.08 7.11
CA GLU A 226 11.63 5.20 7.95
C GLU A 226 10.51 4.21 7.58
N GLY A 227 10.75 3.25 6.66
CA GLY A 227 9.71 2.36 6.14
C GLY A 227 9.30 1.20 7.06
N TRP A 228 10.05 0.92 8.14
CA TRP A 228 9.80 -0.09 9.19
C TRP A 228 9.16 -1.43 8.76
N HIS A 229 9.38 -1.89 7.53
CA HIS A 229 8.61 -3.00 6.94
C HIS A 229 8.90 -4.34 7.61
N ASN A 230 10.14 -4.58 8.06
CA ASN A 230 10.44 -5.78 8.82
C ASN A 230 9.82 -5.77 10.23
N ASN A 231 9.66 -4.61 10.86
CA ASN A 231 8.88 -4.50 12.10
C ASN A 231 7.41 -4.83 11.85
N HIS A 232 6.87 -4.34 10.73
CA HIS A 232 5.50 -4.59 10.30
C HIS A 232 5.26 -6.09 10.09
N HIS A 233 6.11 -6.79 9.34
CA HIS A 233 6.01 -8.25 9.16
C HIS A 233 6.21 -9.03 10.47
N ALA A 234 7.00 -8.51 11.41
CA ALA A 234 7.18 -9.16 12.72
C ALA A 234 5.91 -9.10 13.59
N PHE A 235 5.17 -8.00 13.52
CA PHE A 235 3.98 -7.73 14.33
C PHE A 235 2.88 -7.08 13.49
N GLU A 236 2.37 -7.80 12.50
CA GLU A 236 1.42 -7.29 11.49
C GLU A 236 0.14 -6.68 12.07
N TYR A 237 -0.28 -7.14 13.25
CA TYR A 237 -1.46 -6.62 13.93
C TYR A 237 -1.23 -5.25 14.59
N SER A 238 0.01 -4.79 14.73
CA SER A 238 0.37 -3.58 15.46
C SER A 238 -0.10 -2.31 14.75
N ALA A 239 -0.69 -1.38 15.50
CA ALA A 239 -1.03 -0.05 15.01
C ALA A 239 0.21 0.86 14.84
N ARG A 240 1.35 0.46 15.44
CA ARG A 240 2.64 1.16 15.39
C ARG A 240 3.68 0.28 14.70
N GLN A 241 4.29 0.80 13.64
CA GLN A 241 5.33 0.10 12.88
C GLN A 241 6.73 0.53 13.30
N GLY A 242 6.92 1.80 13.68
CA GLY A 242 8.14 2.26 14.33
C GLY A 242 8.17 1.85 15.81
N LEU A 243 8.60 0.62 16.12
CA LEU A 243 8.50 0.02 17.46
C LEU A 243 9.39 0.68 18.52
N GLU A 244 10.49 1.31 18.12
CA GLU A 244 11.43 1.99 19.01
C GLU A 244 11.14 3.50 19.12
N TRP A 245 11.54 4.14 20.22
CA TRP A 245 11.19 5.55 20.48
C TRP A 245 11.77 6.53 19.45
N TRP A 246 12.91 6.18 18.84
CA TRP A 246 13.55 6.97 17.78
C TRP A 246 13.01 6.66 16.38
N GLN A 247 12.15 5.64 16.23
CA GLN A 247 11.58 5.26 14.94
C GLN A 247 10.35 6.13 14.67
N ILE A 248 10.52 7.11 13.78
CA ILE A 248 9.47 8.05 13.39
C ILE A 248 8.38 7.30 12.62
N ASP A 249 7.14 7.41 13.11
CA ASP A 249 5.97 6.80 12.49
C ASP A 249 4.82 7.81 12.52
N VAL A 250 4.71 8.60 11.46
CA VAL A 250 3.74 9.70 11.36
C VAL A 250 2.29 9.18 11.46
N SER A 251 2.02 8.02 10.87
CA SER A 251 0.70 7.38 10.92
C SER A 251 0.34 6.96 12.35
N TRP A 252 1.31 6.47 13.11
CA TRP A 252 1.13 6.14 14.52
C TRP A 252 0.81 7.38 15.35
N TYR A 253 1.46 8.52 15.10
CA TYR A 253 1.18 9.74 15.84
C TYR A 253 -0.24 10.25 15.61
N VAL A 254 -0.78 10.11 14.40
CA VAL A 254 -2.19 10.44 14.10
C VAL A 254 -3.15 9.45 14.77
N ILE A 255 -2.86 8.15 14.75
CA ILE A 255 -3.67 7.14 15.47
C ILE A 255 -3.66 7.44 16.97
N LYS A 256 -2.49 7.78 17.54
CA LYS A 256 -2.34 8.15 18.95
C LYS A 256 -3.12 9.43 19.27
N PHE A 257 -3.15 10.42 18.37
CA PHE A 257 -3.98 11.60 18.52
C PHE A 257 -5.48 11.23 18.57
N PHE A 258 -5.96 10.37 17.66
CA PHE A 258 -7.32 9.86 17.73
C PHE A 258 -7.60 9.07 19.01
N GLN A 259 -6.62 8.33 19.54
CA GLN A 259 -6.74 7.62 20.80
C GLN A 259 -6.90 8.59 21.99
N VAL A 260 -6.13 9.68 22.03
CA VAL A 260 -6.26 10.74 23.05
C VAL A 260 -7.65 11.39 23.00
N LEU A 261 -8.23 11.53 21.81
CA LEU A 261 -9.59 12.03 21.62
C LEU A 261 -10.69 10.99 21.89
N ASN A 262 -10.34 9.76 22.32
CA ASN A 262 -11.25 8.62 22.47
C ASN A 262 -11.96 8.21 21.17
N LEU A 263 -11.43 8.59 20.01
CA LEU A 263 -11.93 8.17 18.70
C LEU A 263 -11.33 6.84 18.27
N ALA A 264 -10.07 6.55 18.63
CA ALA A 264 -9.44 5.26 18.36
C ALA A 264 -9.45 4.37 19.61
N THR A 265 -10.10 3.21 19.50
CA THR A 265 -10.20 2.20 20.56
C THR A 265 -9.59 0.87 20.10
N ASP A 266 -9.43 -0.08 21.02
CA ASP A 266 -8.82 -1.40 20.75
C ASP A 266 -7.48 -1.32 19.99
N VAL A 267 -6.67 -0.29 20.32
CA VAL A 267 -5.36 -0.04 19.67
C VAL A 267 -4.38 -1.13 20.09
N LYS A 268 -3.96 -1.95 19.13
CA LYS A 268 -3.07 -3.09 19.36
C LYS A 268 -1.61 -2.68 19.21
N LEU A 269 -0.79 -3.11 20.16
CA LEU A 269 0.66 -2.95 20.16
C LEU A 269 1.31 -4.25 20.64
N PRO A 270 2.51 -4.60 20.15
CA PRO A 270 3.24 -5.74 20.68
C PRO A 270 3.74 -5.44 22.10
N THR A 271 3.52 -6.38 23.01
CA THR A 271 4.07 -6.33 24.36
C THR A 271 5.59 -6.50 24.35
N GLU A 272 6.27 -6.01 25.40
CA GLU A 272 7.71 -6.24 25.57
C GLU A 272 8.07 -7.73 25.59
N ILE A 273 7.19 -8.57 26.14
CA ILE A 273 7.38 -10.02 26.16
C ILE A 273 7.35 -10.59 24.75
N GLN A 274 6.36 -10.22 23.93
CA GLN A 274 6.28 -10.66 22.53
C GLN A 274 7.49 -10.19 21.71
N LYS A 275 7.97 -8.97 21.93
CA LYS A 275 9.20 -8.46 21.31
C LYS A 275 10.43 -9.28 21.71
N ARG A 276 10.60 -9.55 23.01
CA ARG A 276 11.73 -10.36 23.51
C ARG A 276 11.69 -11.79 22.97
N GLN A 277 10.51 -12.42 22.92
CA GLN A 277 10.34 -13.76 22.35
C GLN A 277 10.74 -13.80 20.87
N LYS A 278 10.29 -12.83 20.07
CA LYS A 278 10.67 -12.73 18.64
C LYS A 278 12.16 -12.49 18.47
N ALA A 279 12.78 -11.65 19.32
CA ALA A 279 14.21 -11.40 19.30
C ALA A 279 15.04 -12.64 19.66
N LEU A 280 14.63 -13.42 20.66
CA LEU A 280 15.28 -14.67 21.04
C LEU A 280 15.18 -15.71 19.92
N ALA A 281 13.99 -15.90 19.34
CA ALA A 281 13.80 -16.79 18.19
C ALA A 281 14.68 -16.38 17.00
N THR A 282 14.86 -15.07 16.78
CA THR A 282 15.77 -14.54 15.75
C THR A 282 17.22 -14.92 16.02
N LYS A 283 17.69 -14.80 17.26
CA LYS A 283 19.07 -15.15 17.65
C LYS A 283 19.36 -16.64 17.49
N LEU A 284 18.49 -17.51 17.99
CA LEU A 284 18.67 -18.96 17.91
C LEU A 284 18.83 -19.44 16.46
N ILE A 285 18.02 -18.92 15.54
CA ILE A 285 18.10 -19.29 14.12
C ILE A 285 19.38 -18.76 13.45
N LEU A 286 19.92 -17.63 13.91
CA LEU A 286 21.19 -17.11 13.40
C LEU A 286 22.37 -17.94 13.92
N GLU A 287 22.33 -18.36 15.18
CA GLU A 287 23.35 -19.24 15.77
C GLU A 287 23.37 -20.62 15.08
N ASP A 288 22.22 -21.21 14.79
CA ASP A 288 22.11 -22.49 14.04
C ASP A 288 22.62 -22.41 12.59
N LYS A 289 22.71 -21.22 12.00
CA LYS A 289 23.23 -21.02 10.62
C LYS A 289 24.74 -20.80 10.56
N VAL A 290 25.40 -20.62 11.70
CA VAL A 290 26.84 -20.37 11.81
C VAL A 290 27.63 -21.67 12.07
N ILE A 291 26.93 -22.77 12.35
CA ILE A 291 27.47 -24.14 12.46
C ILE A 291 27.30 -24.86 11.12
#